data_AF-A0A973SI86-F1
#
_entry.id   AF-A0A973SI86-F1
#
_cell.length_a   1.000
_cell.length_b   1.000
_cell.length_c   1.000
_cell.angle_alpha   90.00
_cell.angle_beta   90.00
_cell.angle_gamma   90.00
#
_symmetry.space_group_name_H-M   'P 1'
#
loop_
_entity.id
_entity.type
_entity.pdbx_description
1 polymer ?
#
loop_
_entity_poly.entity_id
_entity_poly.type
_entity_poly.pdbx_seq_one_letter_code
_entity_poly.pdbx_strand_id
1 'polypeptide(L)' 'MLRRRLGFLTAPNAGFFFGKDGKSVPAEDAPTLFQRGMTQIARATSKAEREWLAAAIAELDGGG' A
#
# COMPACT_ATOMS: atom_id res chain seq x y z
N MET A 1 -12.92 -3.85 11.50
CA MET A 1 -12.58 -3.20 10.21
C MET A 1 -11.07 -3.03 10.00
N LEU A 2 -10.29 -2.60 10.99
CA LEU A 2 -8.83 -2.37 10.85
C LEU A 2 -8.04 -3.60 10.35
N ARG A 3 -8.24 -4.79 10.95
CA ARG A 3 -7.60 -6.04 10.48
C ARG A 3 -7.91 -6.37 9.01
N ARG A 4 -9.14 -6.11 8.57
CA ARG A 4 -9.56 -6.32 7.17
C ARG A 4 -8.84 -5.36 6.23
N ARG A 5 -8.66 -4.10 6.63
CA ARG A 5 -7.91 -3.09 5.87
C ARG A 5 -6.43 -3.46 5.77
N LEU A 6 -5.82 -3.87 6.89
CA LEU A 6 -4.42 -4.33 6.89
C LEU A 6 -4.24 -5.53 5.96
N GLY A 7 -5.12 -6.53 6.05
CA GLY A 7 -5.09 -7.71 5.18
C GLY A 7 -5.20 -7.37 3.69
N PHE A 8 -6.01 -6.35 3.34
CA PHE A 8 -6.08 -5.85 1.96
C PHE A 8 -4.76 -5.21 1.51
N LEU A 9 -4.14 -4.37 2.35
CA LEU A 9 -2.90 -3.64 2.01
C LEU A 9 -1.64 -4.50 1.97
N THR A 10 -1.66 -5.69 2.59
CA THR A 10 -0.57 -6.68 2.54
C THR A 10 -0.75 -7.71 1.43
N ALA A 11 -1.88 -7.68 0.71
CA ALA A 11 -2.11 -8.63 -0.38
C ALA A 11 -1.18 -8.34 -1.58
N PRO A 12 -0.72 -9.37 -2.30
CA PRO A 12 0.24 -9.21 -3.41
C PRO A 12 -0.23 -8.28 -4.54
N ASN A 13 -1.54 -8.09 -4.66
CA ASN A 13 -2.21 -7.30 -5.69
C ASN A 13 -2.61 -5.87 -5.25
N ALA A 14 -2.21 -5.42 -4.06
CA ALA A 14 -2.53 -4.08 -3.54
C ALA A 14 -1.74 -2.93 -4.20
N GLY A 15 -1.34 -3.09 -5.47
CA GLY A 15 -0.62 -2.08 -6.25
C GLY A 15 -1.51 -0.91 -6.67
N PHE A 16 -0.90 0.29 -6.83
CA PHE A 16 -1.64 1.54 -7.09
C PHE A 16 -1.72 1.93 -8.57
N PHE A 17 -0.69 1.59 -9.35
CA PHE A 17 -0.68 1.83 -10.79
C PHE A 17 -0.64 0.50 -11.51
N PHE A 18 -1.61 0.31 -12.40
CA PHE A 18 -1.71 -0.86 -13.26
C PHE A 18 -1.30 -0.48 -14.69
N GLY A 19 -0.50 -1.34 -15.31
CA GLY A 19 -0.16 -1.24 -16.72
C GLY A 19 -1.38 -1.53 -17.59
N LYS A 20 -1.23 -1.40 -18.91
CA LYS A 20 -2.28 -1.78 -19.88
C LYS A 20 -2.69 -3.25 -19.78
N ASP A 21 -1.84 -4.08 -19.17
CA ASP A 21 -2.04 -5.50 -18.91
C ASP A 21 -2.70 -5.79 -17.54
N GLY A 22 -3.09 -4.75 -16.79
CA GLY A 22 -3.73 -4.90 -15.48
C GLY A 22 -2.78 -5.37 -14.37
N LYS A 23 -1.47 -5.37 -14.60
CA LYS A 23 -0.46 -5.71 -13.57
C LYS A 23 0.07 -4.45 -12.91
N SER A 24 0.37 -4.53 -11.61
CA SER A 24 0.99 -3.40 -10.94
C SER A 24 2.36 -3.10 -11.54
N VAL A 25 2.58 -1.85 -11.93
CA VAL A 25 3.84 -1.40 -12.52
C VAL A 25 4.74 -0.86 -11.41
N PRO A 26 6.00 -1.32 -11.30
CA PRO A 26 6.99 -0.73 -10.40
C PRO A 26 7.24 0.75 -10.70
N ALA A 27 7.69 1.51 -9.69
CA ALA A 27 7.93 2.94 -9.87
C ALA A 27 9.06 3.21 -10.89
N GLU A 28 10.06 2.33 -11.01
CA GLU A 28 11.11 2.46 -12.03
C GLU A 28 10.60 2.28 -13.46
N ASP A 29 9.55 1.48 -13.67
CA ASP A 29 9.02 1.13 -14.98
C ASP A 29 7.88 2.06 -15.44
N ALA A 30 7.51 3.05 -14.63
CA ALA A 30 6.41 3.95 -14.97
C ALA A 30 6.81 4.89 -16.15
N PRO A 31 5.98 4.99 -17.21
CA PRO A 31 6.36 5.63 -18.47
C PRO A 31 6.66 7.13 -18.38
N THR A 32 6.09 7.83 -17.39
CA THR A 32 6.24 9.29 -17.24
C THR A 32 6.77 9.67 -15.86
N LEU A 33 7.47 10.81 -15.76
CA LEU A 33 7.95 11.36 -14.49
C LEU A 33 6.83 11.50 -13.45
N PHE A 34 5.65 11.96 -13.91
CA PHE A 34 4.46 12.07 -13.07
C PHE A 34 4.02 10.72 -12.51
N GLN A 35 3.89 9.69 -13.37
CA GLN A 35 3.49 8.35 -12.93
C GLN A 35 4.51 7.73 -11.96
N ARG A 36 5.82 7.97 -12.18
CA ARG A 36 6.87 7.54 -11.24
C ARG A 36 6.70 8.21 -9.88
N GLY A 37 6.53 9.54 -9.86
CA GLY A 37 6.30 10.30 -8.62
C GLY A 37 5.04 9.84 -7.88
N MET A 38 3.93 9.66 -8.59
CA MET A 38 2.69 9.16 -8.00
C MET A 38 2.83 7.75 -7.44
N THR A 39 3.53 6.85 -8.12
CA THR A 39 3.81 5.49 -7.62
C THR A 39 4.66 5.53 -6.36
N GLN A 40 5.67 6.41 -6.30
CA GLN A 40 6.52 6.58 -5.13
C GLN A 40 5.72 7.10 -3.93
N ILE A 41 4.90 8.14 -4.12
CA ILE A 41 4.03 8.69 -3.07
C ILE A 41 3.07 7.61 -2.57
N ALA A 42 2.40 6.90 -3.48
CA ALA A 42 1.45 5.86 -3.09
C ALA A 42 2.11 4.73 -2.28
N ARG A 43 3.33 4.31 -2.65
CA ARG A 43 4.12 3.33 -1.89
C ARG A 43 4.47 3.84 -0.49
N ALA A 44 4.89 5.11 -0.37
CA ALA A 44 5.24 5.72 0.91
C ALA A 44 4.02 5.81 1.84
N THR A 45 2.89 6.32 1.34
CA THR A 45 1.63 6.41 2.10
C THR A 45 1.16 5.03 2.55
N SER A 46 1.21 4.03 1.67
CA SER A 46 0.77 2.67 2.01
C SER A 46 1.65 2.01 3.06
N LYS A 47 2.96 2.30 3.04
CA LYS A 47 3.87 1.83 4.08
C LYS A 47 3.48 2.43 5.44
N ALA A 48 3.31 3.76 5.48
CA ALA A 48 2.88 4.44 6.71
C ALA A 48 1.52 3.92 7.21
N GLU A 49 0.56 3.70 6.31
CA GLU A 49 -0.76 3.15 6.67
C GLU A 49 -0.64 1.74 7.27
N ARG A 50 0.18 0.86 6.68
CA ARG A 50 0.40 -0.50 7.23
C ARG A 50 1.05 -0.48 8.61
N GLU A 51 2.08 0.35 8.79
CA GLU A 51 2.79 0.48 10.06
C GLU A 51 1.85 0.97 11.17
N TRP A 52 1.06 2.01 10.86
CA TRP A 52 0.05 2.52 11.79
C TRP A 52 -1.02 1.48 12.11
N LEU A 53 -1.57 0.79 11.10
CA LEU A 53 -2.60 -0.25 11.31
C LEU A 53 -2.08 -1.39 12.19
N ALA A 54 -0.84 -1.84 11.97
CA ALA A 54 -0.24 -2.90 12.77
C ALA A 54 -0.09 -2.48 14.24
N ALA A 55 0.42 -1.26 14.48
CA ALA A 55 0.56 -0.71 15.83
C ALA A 55 -0.80 -0.55 16.53
N ALA A 56 -1.79 0.02 15.85
CA ALA A 56 -3.13 0.22 16.40
C ALA A 56 -3.83 -1.10 16.73
N ILE A 57 -3.65 -2.13 15.89
CA ILE A 57 -4.19 -3.47 16.17
C ILE A 57 -3.51 -4.07 17.42
N ALA A 58 -2.18 -3.94 17.54
CA ALA A 58 -1.45 -4.45 18.70
C ALA A 58 -1.88 -3.77 20.00
N GLU A 59 -2.12 -2.45 19.98
CA GLU A 59 -2.64 -1.70 21.13
C GLU A 59 -4.03 -2.20 21.54
N LEU A 60 -4.92 -2.42 20.58
CA LEU A 60 -6.27 -2.94 20.83
C LEU A 60 -6.27 -4.39 21.34
N ASP A 61 -5.33 -5.22 20.91
CA ASP A 61 -5.20 -6.61 21.38
C ASP A 61 -4.52 -6.72 22.74
N GLY A 62 -3.60 -5.80 23.06
CA GLY A 62 -2.90 -5.76 24.35
C GLY A 62 -3.65 -5.04 25.47
N GLY A 63 -4.65 -4.22 25.13
CA GLY A 63 -5.52 -3.51 26.07
C GLY A 63 -6.91 -4.12 26.27
N GLY A 64 -7.14 -5.35 25.77
CA GLY A 64 -8.40 -6.10 25.87
C GLY A 64 -8.45 -7.05 27.05
#